data_AF-A0A9W7KNS6-F1
#
_entry.id   AF-A0A9W7KNS6-F1
#
_cell.length_a   1.000
_cell.length_b   1.000
_cell.length_c   1.000
_cell.angle_alpha   90.00
_cell.angle_beta   90.00
_cell.angle_gamma   90.00
#
_symmetry.space_group_name_H-M   'P 1'
#
loop_
_entity.id
_entity.type
_entity.pdbx_description
1 polymer ?
#
loop_
_entity_poly.entity_id
_entity_poly.type
_entity_poly.pdbx_seq_one_letter_code
_entity_poly.pdbx_strand_id
1 'polypeptide(L)'
;MGTSGYFELDADALLAKIAQSAPAATAQSATTVTVNASGAAAGGVNAHFKLLVDGKTVGQATVDSAAKDYSFTTTLTADQAHKVQIQYDNDGFVNGQDRNLFVNKVTINGNAHSPAAANVTYDKGALDGKDVVKGQSSMWWGGTLVVDAPAKDFPAQAAPANTTITVNASGAAAGGVNAHFKLLVDGKAIGDATVGTSAKDYSFTTSLTADQAHKVQVQYDNDAVVNGQDRSLFVNKVTINGHAVAPTASNVTYDKGALDGKDVVKGQPSMWWNGTLVVDADKSWFPSAQSGAVASALSTDGQDSVWQHLVAQGLEAAAPVHGDIASTMAEFMAGSMADGGLSADVYAHAALPDHHPDPLHPFDMA
;
A
#
# COMPACT_ATOMS: atom_id res chain seq x y z
N MET A 1 12.03 -49.00 -43.16
CA MET A 1 12.29 -48.66 -41.75
C MET A 1 12.17 -47.15 -41.63
N GLY A 2 11.01 -46.67 -41.20
CA GLY A 2 10.79 -45.27 -40.88
C GLY A 2 10.24 -45.21 -39.47
N THR A 3 10.96 -44.56 -38.57
CA THR A 3 10.47 -44.25 -37.23
C THR A 3 10.62 -42.74 -37.06
N SER A 4 9.47 -42.09 -37.10
CA SER A 4 9.26 -40.66 -36.99
C SER A 4 9.93 -40.07 -35.76
N GLY A 5 10.71 -39.01 -35.95
CA GLY A 5 11.15 -38.13 -34.88
C GLY A 5 9.95 -37.32 -34.39
N TYR A 6 9.43 -37.68 -33.22
CA TYR A 6 8.63 -36.78 -32.41
C TYR A 6 9.60 -36.05 -31.49
N PHE A 7 9.75 -34.74 -31.68
CA PHE A 7 10.33 -33.88 -30.65
C PHE A 7 9.43 -34.02 -29.42
N GLU A 8 9.91 -34.64 -28.34
CA GLU A 8 9.31 -34.44 -27.03
C GLU A 8 9.45 -32.95 -26.71
N LEU A 9 8.32 -32.25 -26.79
CA LEU A 9 8.20 -30.95 -26.15
C LEU A 9 8.41 -31.21 -24.66
N ASP A 10 9.57 -30.83 -24.14
CA ASP A 10 9.88 -30.84 -22.72
C ASP A 10 8.85 -29.95 -22.01
N ALA A 11 7.81 -30.60 -21.50
CA ALA A 11 6.70 -29.95 -20.84
C ALA A 11 7.19 -29.24 -19.57
N ASP A 12 8.22 -29.75 -18.91
CA ASP A 12 8.78 -29.16 -17.69
C ASP A 12 9.56 -27.87 -18.02
N ALA A 13 10.32 -27.85 -19.12
CA ALA A 13 10.96 -26.63 -19.62
C ALA A 13 9.95 -25.58 -20.09
N LEU A 14 8.82 -26.00 -20.66
CA LEU A 14 7.73 -25.10 -21.03
C LEU A 14 7.01 -24.57 -19.78
N LEU A 15 6.73 -25.41 -18.78
CA LEU A 15 6.14 -25.01 -17.50
C LEU A 15 7.05 -24.04 -16.73
N ALA A 16 8.36 -24.26 -16.74
CA ALA A 16 9.34 -23.36 -16.11
C ALA A 16 9.39 -21.98 -16.81
N LYS A 17 9.29 -21.92 -18.14
CA LYS A 17 9.18 -20.66 -18.89
C LYS A 17 7.85 -19.96 -18.67
N ILE A 18 6.75 -20.70 -18.51
CA ILE A 18 5.44 -20.13 -18.15
C ILE A 18 5.49 -19.58 -16.71
N ALA A 19 6.15 -20.27 -15.78
CA ALA A 19 6.31 -19.80 -14.40
C ALA A 19 7.21 -18.56 -14.28
N GLN A 20 8.22 -18.41 -15.14
CA GLN A 20 9.07 -17.20 -15.22
C GLN A 20 8.44 -16.03 -15.98
N SER A 21 7.41 -16.28 -16.80
CA SER A 21 6.65 -15.26 -17.53
C SER A 21 5.32 -14.90 -16.88
N ALA A 22 4.96 -15.56 -15.77
CA ALA A 22 3.88 -15.12 -14.93
C ALA A 22 4.24 -13.73 -14.36
N PRO A 23 3.41 -12.69 -14.59
CA PRO A 23 3.68 -11.38 -14.01
C PRO A 23 3.80 -11.53 -12.49
N ALA A 24 4.88 -10.99 -11.91
CA ALA A 24 5.02 -10.89 -10.48
C ALA A 24 3.72 -10.31 -9.90
N ALA A 25 3.09 -11.02 -8.98
CA ALA A 25 1.86 -10.56 -8.35
C ALA A 25 2.13 -9.17 -7.75
N THR A 26 1.54 -8.14 -8.35
CA THR A 26 1.70 -6.76 -7.87
C THR A 26 1.11 -6.69 -6.48
N ALA A 27 1.91 -6.23 -5.52
CA ALA A 27 1.46 -6.08 -4.14
C ALA A 27 0.17 -5.25 -4.10
N GLN A 28 -0.80 -5.69 -3.32
CA GLN A 28 -2.05 -4.99 -3.10
C GLN A 28 -2.05 -4.35 -1.71
N SER A 29 -2.73 -3.23 -1.54
CA SER A 29 -2.82 -2.54 -0.25
C SER A 29 -4.20 -1.97 -0.02
N ALA A 30 -4.66 -2.13 1.23
CA ALA A 30 -5.90 -1.52 1.67
C ALA A 30 -5.73 0.00 1.66
N THR A 31 -6.64 0.67 0.96
CA THR A 31 -6.63 2.12 0.77
C THR A 31 -7.91 2.70 1.33
N THR A 32 -7.77 3.71 2.19
CA THR A 32 -8.91 4.51 2.65
C THR A 32 -8.97 5.81 1.87
N VAL A 33 -10.13 6.08 1.28
CA VAL A 33 -10.45 7.34 0.62
C VAL A 33 -11.55 8.03 1.42
N THR A 34 -11.28 9.23 1.91
CA THR A 34 -12.24 10.08 2.60
C THR A 34 -12.56 11.31 1.77
N VAL A 35 -13.84 11.50 1.47
CA VAL A 35 -14.34 12.68 0.77
C VAL A 35 -15.05 13.56 1.79
N ASN A 36 -14.52 14.75 2.07
CA ASN A 36 -15.26 15.76 2.82
C ASN A 36 -16.18 16.52 1.86
N ALA A 37 -17.49 16.37 2.02
CA ALA A 37 -18.45 16.96 1.10
C ALA A 37 -19.73 17.42 1.80
N SER A 38 -20.44 18.33 1.13
CA SER A 38 -21.78 18.82 1.44
C SER A 38 -22.56 19.03 0.14
N GLY A 39 -23.87 19.27 0.21
CA GLY A 39 -24.66 19.57 -0.97
C GLY A 39 -25.82 20.52 -0.72
N ALA A 40 -26.28 21.13 -1.82
CA ALA A 40 -27.57 21.81 -1.86
C ALA A 40 -28.63 20.84 -2.40
N ALA A 41 -29.78 20.80 -1.75
CA ALA A 41 -30.92 19.98 -2.19
C ALA A 41 -31.78 20.74 -3.20
N ALA A 42 -32.40 20.00 -4.12
CA ALA A 42 -33.47 20.51 -4.97
C ALA A 42 -34.62 19.52 -5.00
N GLY A 43 -35.85 20.02 -4.86
CA GLY A 43 -37.05 19.17 -4.82
C GLY A 43 -37.07 18.18 -3.65
N GLY A 44 -36.45 18.53 -2.52
CA GLY A 44 -36.35 17.66 -1.33
C GLY A 44 -35.36 16.50 -1.46
N VAL A 45 -34.57 16.44 -2.54
CA VAL A 45 -33.56 15.41 -2.76
C VAL A 45 -32.17 16.05 -2.71
N ASN A 46 -31.31 15.44 -1.90
CA ASN A 46 -29.92 15.83 -1.69
C ASN A 46 -29.01 15.38 -2.84
N ALA A 47 -27.87 16.04 -3.02
CA ALA A 47 -26.84 15.59 -3.94
C ALA A 47 -26.30 14.21 -3.54
N HIS A 48 -26.00 13.39 -4.53
CA HIS A 48 -25.47 12.03 -4.39
C HIS A 48 -24.24 11.90 -5.25
N PHE A 49 -23.23 11.19 -4.76
CA PHE A 49 -22.04 10.89 -5.54
C PHE A 49 -21.66 9.42 -5.45
N LYS A 50 -21.01 8.93 -6.50
CA LYS A 50 -20.27 7.66 -6.51
C LYS A 50 -18.79 7.94 -6.37
N LEU A 51 -18.12 7.16 -5.52
CA LEU A 51 -16.67 7.09 -5.51
C LEU A 51 -16.25 5.96 -6.47
N LEU A 52 -15.42 6.29 -7.45
CA LEU A 52 -14.76 5.34 -8.32
C LEU A 52 -13.24 5.45 -8.14
N VAL A 53 -12.55 4.34 -8.38
CA VAL A 53 -11.09 4.32 -8.55
C VAL A 53 -10.79 3.58 -9.86
N ASP A 54 -10.03 4.23 -10.74
CA ASP A 54 -9.72 3.74 -12.10
C ASP A 54 -10.97 3.27 -12.86
N GLY A 55 -12.06 4.03 -12.76
CA GLY A 55 -13.34 3.74 -13.39
C GLY A 55 -14.18 2.66 -12.71
N LYS A 56 -13.72 2.06 -11.60
CA LYS A 56 -14.46 1.05 -10.84
C LYS A 56 -15.12 1.65 -9.61
N THR A 57 -16.42 1.45 -9.45
CA THR A 57 -17.17 1.91 -8.28
C THR A 57 -16.67 1.23 -7.00
N VAL A 58 -16.27 2.05 -6.02
CA VAL A 58 -15.89 1.64 -4.66
C VAL A 58 -17.05 1.79 -3.69
N GLY A 59 -17.84 2.86 -3.85
CA GLY A 59 -18.96 3.16 -2.97
C GLY A 59 -19.73 4.39 -3.43
N GLN A 60 -20.72 4.81 -2.64
CA GLN A 60 -21.54 5.97 -2.95
C GLN A 60 -22.12 6.59 -1.67
N ALA A 61 -22.50 7.86 -1.72
CA ALA A 61 -23.11 8.56 -0.61
C ALA A 61 -24.03 9.71 -1.05
N THR A 62 -25.06 9.95 -0.24
CA THR A 62 -25.89 11.16 -0.32
C THR A 62 -25.35 12.20 0.67
N VAL A 63 -25.16 13.44 0.19
CA VAL A 63 -24.59 14.53 0.97
C VAL A 63 -25.63 15.41 1.64
N ASP A 64 -25.40 15.76 2.90
CA ASP A 64 -26.24 16.72 3.62
C ASP A 64 -25.77 18.16 3.38
N SER A 65 -26.51 19.15 3.88
CA SER A 65 -26.12 20.56 3.78
C SER A 65 -24.87 20.92 4.58
N ALA A 66 -24.57 20.18 5.64
CA ALA A 66 -23.36 20.34 6.42
C ALA A 66 -22.24 19.45 5.88
N ALA A 67 -21.04 20.02 5.75
CA ALA A 67 -19.86 19.30 5.32
C ALA A 67 -19.48 18.22 6.33
N LYS A 68 -19.30 16.99 5.85
CA LYS A 68 -18.80 15.88 6.66
C LYS A 68 -17.97 14.90 5.83
N ASP A 69 -17.25 14.05 6.55
CA ASP A 69 -16.38 13.04 5.96
C ASP A 69 -17.16 11.78 5.59
N TYR A 70 -16.99 11.34 4.34
CA TYR A 70 -17.49 10.08 3.81
C TYR A 70 -16.29 9.19 3.49
N SER A 71 -16.09 8.13 4.29
CA SER A 71 -14.93 7.25 4.17
C SER A 71 -15.29 5.93 3.51
N PHE A 72 -14.45 5.52 2.56
CA PHE A 72 -14.58 4.29 1.80
C PHE A 72 -13.25 3.54 1.82
N THR A 73 -13.30 2.22 1.85
CA THR A 73 -12.11 1.36 1.80
C THR A 73 -12.13 0.50 0.55
N THR A 74 -10.99 0.40 -0.14
CA THR A 74 -10.80 -0.48 -1.29
C THR A 74 -9.40 -1.08 -1.27
N THR A 75 -9.17 -2.14 -2.03
CA THR A 75 -7.85 -2.75 -2.20
C THR A 75 -7.32 -2.40 -3.59
N LEU A 76 -6.18 -1.73 -3.65
CA LEU A 76 -5.56 -1.25 -4.89
C LEU A 76 -4.15 -1.81 -5.05
N THR A 77 -3.60 -1.75 -6.26
CA THR A 77 -2.19 -2.07 -6.47
C THR A 77 -1.33 -1.03 -5.78
N ALA A 78 -0.36 -1.49 -4.99
CA ALA A 78 0.54 -0.62 -4.27
C ALA A 78 1.58 0.01 -5.20
N ASP A 79 2.14 1.13 -4.73
CA ASP A 79 3.24 1.87 -5.36
C ASP A 79 2.94 2.27 -6.82
N GLN A 80 1.67 2.44 -7.15
CA GLN A 80 1.17 2.87 -8.45
C GLN A 80 0.23 4.06 -8.32
N ALA A 81 0.25 4.93 -9.34
CA ALA A 81 -0.69 6.05 -9.41
C ALA A 81 -2.08 5.53 -9.80
N HIS A 82 -3.12 6.14 -9.21
CA HIS A 82 -4.51 5.80 -9.47
C HIS A 82 -5.34 7.06 -9.71
N LYS A 83 -6.44 6.92 -10.45
CA LYS A 83 -7.44 7.97 -10.61
C LYS A 83 -8.52 7.79 -9.57
N VAL A 84 -8.59 8.68 -8.59
CA VAL A 84 -9.69 8.72 -7.61
C VAL A 84 -10.77 9.68 -8.12
N GLN A 85 -12.00 9.20 -8.26
CA GLN A 85 -13.03 9.85 -9.04
C GLN A 85 -14.30 10.02 -8.20
N ILE A 86 -14.75 11.26 -8.05
CA ILE A 86 -15.99 11.61 -7.34
C ILE A 86 -17.00 12.00 -8.41
N GLN A 87 -17.90 11.07 -8.74
CA GLN A 87 -18.91 11.26 -9.76
C GLN A 87 -20.20 11.79 -9.14
N TYR A 88 -20.52 13.05 -9.39
CA TYR A 88 -21.81 13.66 -9.09
C TYR A 88 -22.84 13.21 -10.13
N ASP A 89 -23.77 12.34 -9.73
CA ASP A 89 -24.58 11.55 -10.68
C ASP A 89 -26.08 11.84 -10.64
N ASN A 90 -26.54 12.73 -9.76
CA ASN A 90 -27.96 13.07 -9.62
C ASN A 90 -28.20 14.58 -9.69
N ASP A 91 -27.42 15.30 -10.48
CA ASP A 91 -27.67 16.71 -10.80
C ASP A 91 -29.11 16.95 -11.29
N GLY A 92 -29.67 18.11 -10.93
CA GLY A 92 -31.02 18.45 -11.33
C GLY A 92 -31.55 19.76 -10.76
N PHE A 93 -32.30 20.46 -11.59
CA PHE A 93 -32.98 21.70 -11.26
C PHE A 93 -34.49 21.46 -11.06
N VAL A 94 -35.01 21.82 -9.88
CA VAL A 94 -36.41 21.57 -9.50
C VAL A 94 -36.99 22.79 -8.80
N ASN A 95 -38.10 23.32 -9.31
CA ASN A 95 -38.84 24.44 -8.70
C ASN A 95 -37.97 25.69 -8.39
N GLY A 96 -37.01 26.01 -9.26
CA GLY A 96 -36.12 27.15 -9.04
C GLY A 96 -34.92 26.85 -8.15
N GLN A 97 -34.84 25.65 -7.58
CA GLN A 97 -33.70 25.20 -6.79
C GLN A 97 -32.78 24.32 -7.63
N ASP A 98 -31.49 24.48 -7.41
CA ASP A 98 -30.45 23.75 -8.10
C ASP A 98 -29.74 22.80 -7.13
N ARG A 99 -29.70 21.51 -7.48
CA ARG A 99 -29.00 20.52 -6.68
C ARG A 99 -27.51 20.64 -6.99
N ASN A 100 -26.69 20.66 -5.95
CA ASN A 100 -25.26 20.92 -6.12
C ASN A 100 -24.44 20.05 -5.17
N LEU A 101 -23.28 19.60 -5.63
CA LEU A 101 -22.28 18.92 -4.81
C LEU A 101 -21.09 19.85 -4.54
N PHE A 102 -20.68 19.93 -3.28
CA PHE A 102 -19.49 20.66 -2.85
C PHE A 102 -18.50 19.68 -2.23
N VAL A 103 -17.39 19.43 -2.90
CA VAL A 103 -16.28 18.63 -2.38
C VAL A 103 -15.26 19.60 -1.80
N ASN A 104 -14.94 19.50 -0.51
CA ASN A 104 -14.00 20.41 0.15
C ASN A 104 -12.58 19.85 0.19
N LYS A 105 -12.47 18.52 0.33
CA LYS A 105 -11.18 17.82 0.48
C LYS A 105 -11.35 16.34 0.12
N VAL A 106 -10.36 15.79 -0.57
CA VAL A 106 -10.23 14.33 -0.75
C VAL A 106 -8.98 13.90 0.01
N THR A 107 -9.06 12.87 0.83
CA THR A 107 -7.92 12.35 1.60
C THR A 107 -7.71 10.89 1.25
N ILE A 108 -6.50 10.52 0.82
CA ILE A 108 -6.13 9.16 0.40
C ILE A 108 -5.02 8.68 1.33
N ASN A 109 -5.29 7.66 2.16
CA ASN A 109 -4.34 7.16 3.17
C ASN A 109 -3.70 8.28 4.03
N GLY A 110 -4.48 9.31 4.37
CA GLY A 110 -4.01 10.48 5.13
C GLY A 110 -3.43 11.62 4.29
N ASN A 111 -3.13 11.40 3.01
CA ASN A 111 -2.65 12.44 2.09
C ASN A 111 -3.83 13.27 1.56
N ALA A 112 -3.87 14.55 1.94
CA ALA A 112 -4.94 15.45 1.54
C ALA A 112 -4.69 16.07 0.15
N HIS A 113 -5.73 16.06 -0.67
CA HIS A 113 -5.83 16.69 -1.97
C HIS A 113 -6.89 17.78 -1.92
N SER A 114 -6.49 19.00 -2.30
CA SER A 114 -7.44 20.08 -2.52
C SER A 114 -8.18 19.84 -3.84
N PRO A 115 -9.51 20.02 -3.90
CA PRO A 115 -10.29 19.94 -5.13
C PRO A 115 -9.79 20.87 -6.24
N ALA A 116 -9.08 21.95 -5.89
CA ALA A 116 -8.50 22.92 -6.83
C ALA A 116 -7.00 22.69 -7.12
N ALA A 117 -6.41 21.60 -6.61
CA ALA A 117 -5.01 21.28 -6.82
C ALA A 117 -4.69 21.07 -8.31
N ALA A 118 -3.40 21.11 -8.66
CA ALA A 118 -2.96 20.99 -10.06
C ALA A 118 -3.22 19.60 -10.65
N ASN A 119 -3.25 18.56 -9.82
CA ASN A 119 -3.54 17.17 -10.20
C ASN A 119 -5.04 16.82 -10.15
N VAL A 120 -5.91 17.83 -10.08
CA VAL A 120 -7.37 17.62 -10.03
C VAL A 120 -8.02 18.28 -11.24
N THR A 121 -8.86 17.51 -11.92
CA THR A 121 -9.70 17.97 -13.03
C THR A 121 -11.16 17.70 -12.74
N TYR A 122 -12.05 18.39 -13.46
CA TYR A 122 -13.47 18.16 -13.39
C TYR A 122 -14.01 17.98 -14.81
N ASP A 123 -14.42 16.75 -15.13
CA ASP A 123 -15.05 16.41 -16.39
C ASP A 123 -16.56 16.55 -16.27
N LYS A 124 -17.12 17.55 -16.93
CA LYS A 124 -18.55 17.86 -16.81
C LYS A 124 -19.35 16.88 -17.68
N GLY A 125 -20.48 16.40 -17.15
CA GLY A 125 -21.33 15.43 -17.83
C GLY A 125 -20.76 14.02 -17.79
N ALA A 126 -20.61 13.40 -18.96
CA ALA A 126 -20.04 12.07 -19.06
C ALA A 126 -18.54 12.11 -18.76
N LEU A 127 -18.01 11.07 -18.11
CA LEU A 127 -16.56 10.90 -17.95
C LEU A 127 -15.96 10.44 -19.29
N ASP A 128 -15.77 11.37 -20.22
CA ASP A 128 -15.34 11.11 -21.59
C ASP A 128 -14.16 12.00 -22.07
N GLY A 129 -13.71 12.92 -21.22
CA GLY A 129 -12.56 13.78 -21.46
C GLY A 129 -12.83 14.99 -22.35
N LYS A 130 -14.08 15.28 -22.74
CA LYS A 130 -14.39 16.39 -23.66
C LYS A 130 -14.57 17.73 -22.95
N ASP A 131 -15.30 17.75 -21.83
CA ASP A 131 -15.68 18.97 -21.11
C ASP A 131 -14.89 19.14 -19.81
N VAL A 132 -13.58 18.90 -19.91
CA VAL A 132 -12.64 18.91 -18.78
C VAL A 132 -12.21 20.32 -18.45
N VAL A 133 -12.45 20.73 -17.21
CA VAL A 133 -11.94 21.97 -16.62
C VAL A 133 -10.99 21.67 -15.46
N LYS A 134 -10.31 22.70 -14.96
CA LYS A 134 -9.53 22.57 -13.72
C LYS A 134 -10.46 22.15 -12.57
N GLY A 135 -9.96 21.29 -11.69
CA GLY A 135 -10.66 20.89 -10.49
C GLY A 135 -11.13 22.09 -9.67
N GLN A 136 -12.29 21.93 -9.05
CA GLN A 136 -12.91 22.94 -8.19
C GLN A 136 -13.75 22.25 -7.13
N SER A 137 -14.05 22.98 -6.05
CA SER A 137 -14.89 22.47 -4.96
C SER A 137 -16.36 22.35 -5.36
N SER A 138 -16.88 23.37 -6.03
CA SER A 138 -18.28 23.44 -6.42
C SER A 138 -18.51 22.72 -7.75
N MET A 139 -19.27 21.63 -7.70
CA MET A 139 -19.70 20.88 -8.86
C MET A 139 -21.15 21.26 -9.18
N TRP A 140 -21.30 22.32 -9.97
CA TRP A 140 -22.61 22.89 -10.35
C TRP A 140 -23.38 22.08 -11.39
N TRP A 141 -22.72 21.10 -11.99
CA TRP A 141 -23.30 20.23 -13.00
C TRP A 141 -22.98 18.78 -12.67
N GLY A 142 -23.80 17.85 -13.16
CA GLY A 142 -23.43 16.44 -13.17
C GLY A 142 -22.06 16.26 -13.82
N GLY A 143 -21.23 15.36 -13.30
CA GLY A 143 -19.86 15.18 -13.79
C GLY A 143 -18.94 14.50 -12.78
N THR A 144 -17.66 14.42 -13.09
CA THR A 144 -16.68 13.69 -12.29
C THR A 144 -15.49 14.55 -11.93
N LEU A 145 -15.27 14.78 -10.63
CA LEU A 145 -14.03 15.35 -10.12
C LEU A 145 -12.99 14.22 -10.06
N VAL A 146 -11.88 14.36 -10.80
CA VAL A 146 -10.83 13.35 -10.93
C VAL A 146 -9.57 13.85 -10.24
N VAL A 147 -9.11 13.12 -9.24
CA VAL A 147 -7.81 13.30 -8.60
C VAL A 147 -6.84 12.31 -9.24
N ASP A 148 -5.86 12.83 -9.98
CA ASP A 148 -4.69 12.07 -10.42
C ASP A 148 -3.76 11.88 -9.21
N ALA A 149 -4.01 10.82 -8.44
CA ALA A 149 -3.33 10.57 -7.19
C ALA A 149 -1.98 9.86 -7.45
N PRO A 150 -0.85 10.43 -7.03
CA PRO A 150 0.47 9.85 -7.27
C PRO A 150 0.68 8.55 -6.48
N ALA A 151 1.60 7.71 -6.96
CA ALA A 151 1.96 6.42 -6.35
C ALA A 151 2.24 6.48 -4.84
N LYS A 152 2.82 7.58 -4.36
CA LYS A 152 3.11 7.80 -2.93
C LYS A 152 1.87 7.81 -2.02
N ASP A 153 0.66 7.94 -2.59
CA ASP A 153 -0.59 7.90 -1.83
C ASP A 153 -1.11 6.46 -1.64
N PHE A 154 -0.49 5.50 -2.32
CA PHE A 154 -0.82 4.07 -2.30
C PHE A 154 0.39 3.24 -1.90
N PRO A 155 1.03 3.51 -0.75
CA PRO A 155 2.23 2.79 -0.35
C PRO A 155 1.92 1.29 -0.20
N ALA A 156 2.89 0.44 -0.53
CA ALA A 156 2.82 -0.97 -0.15
C ALA A 156 2.67 -1.09 1.37
N GLN A 157 1.55 -1.67 1.80
CA GLN A 157 1.34 -2.04 3.19
C GLN A 157 2.15 -3.30 3.46
N ALA A 158 2.97 -3.27 4.51
CA ALA A 158 3.71 -4.44 4.93
C ALA A 158 2.72 -5.57 5.25
N ALA A 159 2.89 -6.71 4.59
CA ALA A 159 2.01 -7.85 4.76
C ALA A 159 2.10 -8.35 6.21
N PRO A 160 1.00 -8.81 6.81
CA PRO A 160 1.06 -9.50 8.09
C PRO A 160 1.96 -10.75 7.99
N ALA A 161 2.86 -10.93 8.95
CA ALA A 161 3.71 -12.09 9.09
C ALA A 161 3.35 -12.87 10.36
N ASN A 162 3.39 -14.20 10.27
CA ASN A 162 3.23 -15.06 11.44
C ASN A 162 4.42 -14.86 12.37
N THR A 163 4.13 -14.40 13.58
CA THR A 163 5.10 -14.17 14.64
C THR A 163 4.90 -15.21 15.73
N THR A 164 5.99 -15.86 16.15
CA THR A 164 6.00 -16.71 17.34
C THR A 164 6.63 -15.97 18.51
N ILE A 165 5.91 -15.91 19.61
CA ILE A 165 6.37 -15.31 20.86
C ILE A 165 6.40 -16.40 21.93
N THR A 166 7.56 -16.61 22.54
CA THR A 166 7.75 -17.57 23.63
C THR A 166 8.14 -16.84 24.90
N VAL A 167 7.37 -17.03 25.95
CA VAL A 167 7.67 -16.52 27.30
C VAL A 167 8.19 -17.67 28.15
N ASN A 168 9.45 -17.58 28.60
CA ASN A 168 9.98 -18.50 29.60
C ASN A 168 9.67 -17.93 30.98
N ALA A 169 8.78 -18.60 31.73
CA ALA A 169 8.32 -18.09 33.01
C ALA A 169 8.07 -19.20 34.05
N SER A 170 8.15 -18.82 35.31
CA SER A 170 7.70 -19.58 36.49
C SER A 170 6.95 -18.67 37.44
N GLY A 171 6.36 -19.23 38.50
CA GLY A 171 5.68 -18.45 39.52
C GLY A 171 5.77 -19.04 40.92
N ALA A 172 5.49 -18.18 41.90
CA ALA A 172 5.19 -18.57 43.27
C ALA A 172 3.67 -18.57 43.45
N ALA A 173 3.13 -19.63 44.05
CA ALA A 173 1.70 -19.75 44.35
C ALA A 173 1.38 -19.14 45.71
N ALA A 174 0.20 -18.56 45.84
CA ALA A 174 -0.39 -18.16 47.12
C ALA A 174 -1.82 -18.67 47.20
N GLY A 175 -2.19 -19.25 48.35
CA GLY A 175 -3.52 -19.81 48.56
C GLY A 175 -3.87 -20.97 47.62
N GLY A 176 -2.86 -21.73 47.17
CA GLY A 176 -3.05 -22.85 46.23
C GLY A 176 -3.29 -22.43 44.77
N VAL A 177 -3.22 -21.13 44.47
CA VAL A 177 -3.40 -20.59 43.10
C VAL A 177 -2.05 -20.06 42.60
N ASN A 178 -1.69 -20.53 41.40
CA ASN A 178 -0.48 -20.15 40.68
C ASN A 178 -0.60 -18.76 40.04
N ALA A 179 0.54 -18.12 39.75
CA ALA A 179 0.57 -16.89 38.97
C ALA A 179 0.02 -17.14 37.54
N HIS A 180 -0.70 -16.16 37.02
CA HIS A 180 -1.32 -16.18 35.71
C HIS A 180 -0.91 -14.91 34.96
N PHE A 181 -0.63 -15.04 33.66
CA PHE A 181 -0.35 -13.89 32.82
C PHE A 181 -1.13 -13.93 31.51
N LYS A 182 -1.39 -12.75 30.96
CA LYS A 182 -1.84 -12.56 29.58
C LYS A 182 -0.67 -12.11 28.73
N LEU A 183 -0.58 -12.62 27.51
CA LEU A 183 0.32 -12.08 26.50
C LEU A 183 -0.47 -11.14 25.60
N LEU A 184 0.00 -9.90 25.50
CA LEU A 184 -0.56 -8.88 24.63
C LEU A 184 0.48 -8.46 23.60
N VAL A 185 0.01 -8.04 22.43
CA VAL A 185 0.81 -7.29 21.46
C VAL A 185 0.06 -6.02 21.13
N ASP A 186 0.74 -4.87 21.26
CA ASP A 186 0.18 -3.53 21.06
C ASP A 186 -1.15 -3.30 21.83
N GLY A 187 -1.20 -3.80 23.08
CA GLY A 187 -2.37 -3.70 23.96
C GLY A 187 -3.48 -4.70 23.66
N LYS A 188 -3.35 -5.58 22.66
CA LYS A 188 -4.33 -6.61 22.34
C LYS A 188 -3.89 -7.98 22.87
N ALA A 189 -4.71 -8.62 23.69
CA ALA A 189 -4.45 -9.97 24.17
C ALA A 189 -4.45 -10.99 23.01
N ILE A 190 -3.43 -11.83 22.97
CA ILE A 190 -3.25 -12.92 22.00
C ILE A 190 -3.28 -14.31 22.66
N GLY A 191 -3.22 -14.37 23.99
CA GLY A 191 -3.34 -15.60 24.77
C GLY A 191 -3.01 -15.37 26.24
N ASP A 192 -3.07 -16.44 27.02
CA ASP A 192 -2.82 -16.43 28.45
C ASP A 192 -2.24 -17.77 28.93
N ALA A 193 -1.64 -17.77 30.12
CA ALA A 193 -1.11 -18.97 30.74
C ALA A 193 -1.02 -18.86 32.27
N THR A 194 -1.17 -20.00 32.95
CA THR A 194 -0.86 -20.16 34.37
C THR A 194 0.51 -20.82 34.54
N VAL A 195 1.37 -20.23 35.36
CA VAL A 195 2.77 -20.66 35.53
C VAL A 195 3.00 -21.49 36.80
N GLY A 196 3.72 -22.60 36.66
CA GLY A 196 4.12 -23.42 37.80
C GLY A 196 5.42 -22.94 38.45
N THR A 197 5.90 -23.66 39.46
CA THR A 197 7.15 -23.33 40.17
C THR A 197 8.40 -23.52 39.33
N SER A 198 8.38 -24.46 38.38
CA SER A 198 9.47 -24.69 37.43
C SER A 198 9.28 -23.82 36.19
N ALA A 199 10.37 -23.18 35.75
CA ALA A 199 10.37 -22.39 34.53
C ALA A 199 10.08 -23.25 33.30
N LYS A 200 9.17 -22.78 32.45
CA LYS A 200 8.76 -23.42 31.21
C LYS A 200 8.52 -22.39 30.12
N ASP A 201 8.61 -22.84 28.87
CA ASP A 201 8.30 -22.05 27.70
C ASP A 201 6.79 -22.10 27.40
N TYR A 202 6.20 -20.92 27.25
CA TYR A 202 4.81 -20.72 26.82
C TYR A 202 4.83 -20.01 25.48
N SER A 203 4.47 -20.73 24.41
CA SER A 203 4.55 -20.23 23.03
C SER A 203 3.19 -19.85 22.48
N PHE A 204 3.13 -18.69 21.84
CA PHE A 204 1.94 -18.11 21.24
C PHE A 204 2.26 -17.69 19.81
N THR A 205 1.30 -17.85 18.91
CA THR A 205 1.42 -17.40 17.52
C THR A 205 0.39 -16.32 17.24
N THR A 206 0.80 -15.30 16.50
CA THR A 206 -0.08 -14.20 16.08
C THR A 206 0.36 -13.68 14.72
N SER A 207 -0.53 -13.08 13.96
CA SER A 207 -0.20 -12.40 12.70
C SER A 207 -0.03 -10.90 12.99
N LEU A 208 1.17 -10.37 12.77
CA LEU A 208 1.53 -8.98 13.03
C LEU A 208 1.99 -8.31 11.74
N THR A 209 1.74 -7.03 11.60
CA THR A 209 2.22 -6.26 10.44
C THR A 209 3.74 -6.32 10.37
N ALA A 210 4.28 -6.81 9.26
CA ALA A 210 5.71 -6.88 9.11
C ALA A 210 6.36 -5.49 9.00
N ASP A 211 7.68 -5.44 9.15
CA ASP A 211 8.53 -4.26 9.03
C ASP A 211 8.09 -3.07 9.93
N GLN A 212 7.33 -3.37 11.00
CA GLN A 212 6.90 -2.43 12.02
C GLN A 212 7.38 -2.88 13.41
N ALA A 213 7.67 -1.90 14.26
CA ALA A 213 7.97 -2.15 15.66
C ALA A 213 6.67 -2.45 16.42
N HIS A 214 6.74 -3.36 17.38
CA HIS A 214 5.59 -3.78 18.18
C HIS A 214 5.94 -3.80 19.66
N LYS A 215 4.94 -3.62 20.52
CA LYS A 215 5.08 -3.81 21.97
C LYS A 215 4.61 -5.20 22.35
N VAL A 216 5.52 -6.05 22.77
CA VAL A 216 5.18 -7.38 23.33
C VAL A 216 5.08 -7.27 24.83
N GLN A 217 3.95 -7.68 25.39
CA GLN A 217 3.54 -7.32 26.74
C GLN A 217 3.12 -8.55 27.54
N VAL A 218 3.87 -8.86 28.60
CA VAL A 218 3.54 -9.92 29.56
C VAL A 218 2.84 -9.29 30.74
N GLN A 219 1.51 -9.42 30.80
CA GLN A 219 0.69 -8.83 31.85
C GLN A 219 0.42 -9.85 32.96
N TYR A 220 1.03 -9.63 34.13
CA TYR A 220 0.69 -10.34 35.36
C TYR A 220 -0.57 -9.74 35.96
N ASP A 221 -1.64 -10.53 36.08
CA ASP A 221 -3.00 -10.01 36.32
C ASP A 221 -3.73 -10.62 37.52
N ASN A 222 -3.08 -11.52 38.26
CA ASN A 222 -3.69 -12.19 39.41
C ASN A 222 -2.84 -12.12 40.69
N ASP A 223 -2.09 -11.04 40.89
CA ASP A 223 -1.37 -10.78 42.14
C ASP A 223 -2.28 -10.86 43.37
N ALA A 224 -1.77 -11.50 44.42
CA ALA A 224 -2.44 -11.60 45.72
C ALA A 224 -1.49 -12.12 46.80
N VAL A 225 -1.57 -11.52 47.99
CA VAL A 225 -0.98 -12.07 49.22
C VAL A 225 -2.04 -12.87 49.98
N VAL A 226 -1.79 -14.16 50.21
CA VAL A 226 -2.70 -15.07 50.93
C VAL A 226 -1.95 -15.74 52.07
N ASN A 227 -2.42 -15.57 53.31
CA ASN A 227 -1.78 -16.14 54.51
C ASN A 227 -0.27 -15.84 54.62
N GLY A 228 0.14 -14.63 54.19
CA GLY A 228 1.54 -14.20 54.18
C GLY A 228 2.40 -14.78 53.06
N GLN A 229 1.84 -15.63 52.18
CA GLN A 229 2.48 -16.03 50.93
C GLN A 229 2.12 -15.03 49.84
N ASP A 230 3.12 -14.60 49.09
CA ASP A 230 2.93 -13.71 47.94
C ASP A 230 2.88 -14.51 46.64
N ARG A 231 1.89 -14.22 45.80
CA ARG A 231 1.82 -14.80 44.46
C ARG A 231 2.68 -13.93 43.57
N SER A 232 3.60 -14.51 42.83
CA SER A 232 4.51 -13.72 41.99
C SER A 232 4.80 -14.40 40.67
N LEU A 233 4.98 -13.60 39.62
CA LEU A 233 5.41 -14.06 38.32
C LEU A 233 6.90 -13.78 38.14
N PHE A 234 7.64 -14.76 37.63
CA PHE A 234 9.04 -14.64 37.26
C PHE A 234 9.19 -14.89 35.77
N VAL A 235 9.61 -13.86 35.03
CA VAL A 235 9.89 -13.95 33.59
C VAL A 235 11.41 -14.02 33.42
N ASN A 236 11.91 -15.12 32.86
CA ASN A 236 13.35 -15.28 32.64
C ASN A 236 13.78 -14.73 31.28
N LYS A 237 12.93 -14.88 30.27
CA LYS A 237 13.23 -14.52 28.89
C LYS A 237 11.94 -14.41 28.06
N VAL A 238 11.90 -13.45 27.15
CA VAL A 238 10.90 -13.38 26.08
C VAL A 238 11.63 -13.59 24.76
N THR A 239 11.15 -14.49 23.91
CA THR A 239 11.73 -14.78 22.59
C THR A 239 10.72 -14.41 21.51
N ILE A 240 11.08 -13.54 20.57
CA ILE A 240 10.22 -13.07 19.49
C ILE A 240 10.88 -13.44 18.16
N ASN A 241 10.29 -14.36 17.39
CA ASN A 241 10.87 -14.87 16.13
C ASN A 241 12.37 -15.27 16.27
N GLY A 242 12.72 -15.91 17.38
CA GLY A 242 14.10 -16.33 17.68
C GLY A 242 14.97 -15.27 18.36
N HIS A 243 14.55 -14.00 18.42
CA HIS A 243 15.24 -12.95 19.16
C HIS A 243 14.96 -13.07 20.66
N ALA A 244 15.97 -13.49 21.42
CA ALA A 244 15.93 -13.61 22.86
C ALA A 244 16.13 -12.24 23.55
N VAL A 245 15.18 -11.87 24.41
CA VAL A 245 15.20 -10.63 25.19
C VAL A 245 15.18 -10.97 26.68
N ALA A 246 16.19 -10.47 27.39
CA ALA A 246 16.22 -10.55 28.84
C ALA A 246 15.22 -9.54 29.43
N PRO A 247 14.53 -9.85 30.53
CA PRO A 247 13.57 -8.95 31.17
C PRO A 247 14.21 -7.66 31.70
N THR A 248 15.55 -7.61 31.79
CA THR A 248 16.34 -6.44 32.21
C THR A 248 16.99 -5.69 31.04
N ALA A 249 16.72 -6.08 29.81
CA ALA A 249 17.26 -5.40 28.63
C ALA A 249 16.79 -3.93 28.56
N SER A 250 17.57 -3.08 27.88
CA SER A 250 17.32 -1.63 27.85
C SER A 250 16.01 -1.23 27.18
N ASN A 251 15.47 -2.09 26.32
CA ASN A 251 14.18 -1.92 25.64
C ASN A 251 13.02 -2.59 26.41
N VAL A 252 13.23 -2.93 27.69
CA VAL A 252 12.20 -3.55 28.54
C VAL A 252 11.87 -2.63 29.71
N THR A 253 10.58 -2.40 29.90
CA THR A 253 10.03 -1.66 31.03
C THR A 253 9.01 -2.50 31.78
N TYR A 254 8.74 -2.14 33.04
CA TYR A 254 7.68 -2.74 33.82
C TYR A 254 6.73 -1.63 34.29
N ASP A 255 5.52 -1.66 33.73
CA ASP A 255 4.43 -0.77 34.09
C ASP A 255 3.64 -1.42 35.24
N LYS A 256 3.64 -0.79 36.41
CA LYS A 256 3.08 -1.39 37.63
C LYS A 256 1.60 -1.05 37.74
N GLY A 257 0.78 -2.07 37.96
CA GLY A 257 -0.66 -1.94 38.05
C GLY A 257 -1.33 -1.97 36.68
N ALA A 258 -2.10 -0.93 36.36
CA ALA A 258 -2.74 -0.82 35.06
C ALA A 258 -1.70 -0.50 33.99
N LEU A 259 -1.86 -1.02 32.77
CA LEU A 259 -1.04 -0.64 31.62
C LEU A 259 -1.46 0.77 31.16
N ASP A 260 -0.99 1.80 31.85
CA ASP A 260 -1.40 3.20 31.66
C ASP A 260 -0.21 4.18 31.55
N GLY A 261 1.02 3.67 31.59
CA GLY A 261 2.24 4.46 31.49
C GLY A 261 2.61 5.21 32.78
N LYS A 262 1.93 4.95 33.90
CA LYS A 262 2.31 5.49 35.22
C LYS A 262 3.13 4.46 35.99
N ASP A 263 3.93 4.90 36.95
CA ASP A 263 4.76 4.01 37.79
C ASP A 263 5.68 3.04 37.02
N VAL A 264 6.06 3.45 35.79
CA VAL A 264 6.93 2.67 34.90
C VAL A 264 8.35 2.66 35.45
N VAL A 265 8.87 1.45 35.66
CA VAL A 265 10.26 1.22 36.06
C VAL A 265 11.01 0.46 34.97
N LYS A 266 12.34 0.35 35.11
CA LYS A 266 13.13 -0.53 34.25
C LYS A 266 12.65 -1.98 34.37
N GLY A 267 12.70 -2.72 33.27
CA GLY A 267 12.36 -4.13 33.24
C GLY A 267 13.13 -4.93 34.29
N GLN A 268 12.46 -5.92 34.85
CA GLN A 268 12.99 -6.81 35.87
C GLN A 268 12.38 -8.21 35.73
N PRO A 269 13.09 -9.27 36.15
CA PRO A 269 12.58 -10.64 36.01
C PRO A 269 11.42 -10.93 36.97
N SER A 270 11.40 -10.28 38.13
CA SER A 270 10.43 -10.55 39.19
C SER A 270 9.31 -9.51 39.17
N MET A 271 8.09 -9.98 38.90
CA MET A 271 6.87 -9.19 38.95
C MET A 271 6.12 -9.54 40.24
N TRP A 272 6.44 -8.79 41.30
CA TRP A 272 5.86 -8.95 42.63
C TRP A 272 4.45 -8.39 42.76
N TRP A 273 4.04 -7.55 41.81
CA TRP A 273 2.73 -6.92 41.80
C TRP A 273 2.08 -7.10 40.44
N ASN A 274 0.75 -6.95 40.38
CA ASN A 274 0.08 -6.81 39.10
C ASN A 274 0.76 -5.72 38.27
N GLY A 275 0.86 -5.96 36.97
CA GLY A 275 1.52 -5.04 36.05
C GLY A 275 1.94 -5.74 34.76
N THR A 276 2.59 -4.99 33.89
CA THR A 276 2.93 -5.44 32.55
C THR A 276 4.41 -5.22 32.25
N LEU A 277 5.12 -6.31 31.99
CA LEU A 277 6.47 -6.24 31.45
C LEU A 277 6.35 -6.00 29.93
N VAL A 278 6.85 -4.87 29.46
CA VAL A 278 6.73 -4.40 28.08
C VAL A 278 8.09 -4.50 27.41
N VAL A 279 8.17 -5.27 26.32
CA VAL A 279 9.30 -5.31 25.42
C VAL A 279 8.99 -4.42 24.22
N ASP A 280 9.74 -3.34 24.08
CA ASP A 280 9.75 -2.52 22.86
C ASP A 280 10.56 -3.24 21.79
N ALA A 281 9.87 -4.05 20.98
CA ALA A 281 10.49 -4.89 19.96
C ALA A 281 10.70 -4.09 18.67
N ASP A 282 11.94 -4.07 18.20
CA ASP A 282 12.31 -3.37 16.98
C ASP A 282 11.69 -4.04 15.74
N LYS A 283 11.43 -3.23 14.71
CA LYS A 283 10.85 -3.71 13.45
C LYS A 283 11.66 -4.82 12.78
N SER A 284 12.97 -4.89 13.02
CA SER A 284 13.84 -5.95 12.48
C SER A 284 13.49 -7.35 12.98
N TRP A 285 12.69 -7.49 14.05
CA TRP A 285 12.25 -8.79 14.56
C TRP A 285 10.96 -9.29 13.89
N PHE A 286 10.35 -8.45 13.04
CA PHE A 286 9.13 -8.73 12.30
C PHE A 286 9.38 -8.56 10.80
N PRO A 287 10.36 -9.26 10.21
CA PRO A 287 10.67 -9.07 8.80
C PRO A 287 9.46 -9.42 7.95
N SER A 288 9.24 -8.65 6.88
CA SER A 288 8.32 -9.11 5.84
C SER A 288 8.80 -10.45 5.33
N ALA A 289 7.87 -11.31 4.92
CA ALA A 289 8.20 -12.44 4.07
C ALA A 289 8.67 -11.86 2.72
N GLN A 290 9.88 -11.29 2.68
CA GLN A 290 10.64 -11.19 1.44
C GLN A 290 10.61 -12.59 0.83
N SER A 291 10.46 -12.66 -0.49
CA SER A 291 10.52 -13.88 -1.30
C SER A 291 11.81 -14.66 -1.01
N GLY A 292 11.83 -15.34 0.12
CA GLY A 292 12.98 -15.99 0.74
C GLY A 292 13.09 -17.45 0.31
N ALA A 293 12.34 -17.85 -0.72
CA ALA A 293 12.47 -19.16 -1.33
C ALA A 293 13.78 -19.33 -2.14
N VAL A 294 14.58 -18.27 -2.34
CA VAL A 294 15.84 -18.35 -3.10
C VAL A 294 17.13 -18.21 -2.26
N ALA A 295 17.05 -17.83 -0.98
CA ALA A 295 18.27 -17.64 -0.17
C ALA A 295 18.66 -18.86 0.69
N SER A 296 17.78 -19.84 0.88
CA SER A 296 18.08 -21.05 1.68
C SER A 296 18.62 -22.24 0.87
N ALA A 297 18.89 -22.07 -0.43
CA ALA A 297 19.47 -23.12 -1.27
C ALA A 297 21.01 -23.01 -1.45
N LEU A 298 21.65 -22.03 -0.81
CA LEU A 298 23.09 -21.77 -1.00
C LEU A 298 23.82 -21.64 0.33
N SER A 299 23.99 -22.76 1.04
CA SER A 299 25.29 -23.18 1.59
C SER A 299 25.13 -24.40 2.49
N THR A 300 25.59 -25.57 2.03
CA THR A 300 26.69 -26.35 2.62
C THR A 300 26.86 -27.63 1.82
N ASP A 301 27.88 -27.61 0.95
CA ASP A 301 28.83 -28.70 0.68
C ASP A 301 29.14 -28.86 -0.81
N GLY A 302 30.38 -28.50 -1.15
CA GLY A 302 31.14 -29.17 -2.21
C GLY A 302 30.87 -28.75 -3.66
N GLN A 303 31.88 -28.06 -4.21
CA GLN A 303 32.22 -27.99 -5.64
C GLN A 303 31.41 -27.03 -6.53
N ASP A 304 32.13 -25.97 -6.93
CA ASP A 304 31.91 -25.13 -8.11
C ASP A 304 31.23 -25.88 -9.27
N SER A 305 29.94 -25.60 -9.52
CA SER A 305 29.24 -26.18 -10.66
C SER A 305 28.06 -25.32 -11.12
N VAL A 306 28.29 -24.01 -11.31
CA VAL A 306 27.36 -23.15 -12.08
C VAL A 306 28.04 -22.51 -13.30
N TRP A 307 29.37 -22.36 -13.29
CA TRP A 307 30.10 -21.85 -14.46
C TRP A 307 30.62 -22.91 -15.44
N GLN A 308 30.59 -24.21 -15.08
CA GLN A 308 31.08 -25.27 -15.96
C GLN A 308 29.99 -25.96 -16.80
N HIS A 309 28.71 -25.74 -16.53
CA HIS A 309 27.64 -26.37 -17.33
C HIS A 309 27.27 -25.59 -18.61
N LEU A 310 27.82 -24.38 -18.79
CA LEU A 310 27.68 -23.62 -20.04
C LEU A 310 28.84 -23.86 -21.03
N VAL A 311 29.88 -24.61 -20.63
CA VAL A 311 31.07 -24.85 -21.45
C VAL A 311 31.12 -26.29 -22.02
N ALA A 312 30.16 -27.16 -21.66
CA ALA A 312 30.12 -28.55 -22.14
C ALA A 312 29.05 -28.83 -23.23
N GLN A 313 28.39 -27.81 -23.77
CA GLN A 313 27.64 -27.93 -25.03
C GLN A 313 28.44 -27.23 -26.14
N GLY A 314 29.29 -28.01 -26.80
CA GLY A 314 30.14 -27.53 -27.89
C GLY A 314 29.32 -26.94 -29.02
N LEU A 315 29.46 -25.63 -29.20
CA LEU A 315 29.30 -24.94 -30.48
C LEU A 315 30.56 -24.09 -30.64
N GLU A 316 31.43 -24.56 -31.53
CA GLU A 316 32.72 -23.96 -31.82
C GLU A 316 32.60 -22.50 -32.29
N ALA A 317 33.57 -21.70 -31.85
CA ALA A 317 33.80 -20.36 -32.34
C ALA A 317 34.26 -20.38 -33.80
N ALA A 318 33.67 -19.50 -34.63
CA ALA A 318 34.31 -19.04 -35.86
C ALA A 318 34.24 -17.51 -35.92
N ALA A 319 35.42 -16.89 -35.92
CA ALA A 319 35.65 -15.45 -36.09
C ALA A 319 35.37 -15.00 -37.54
N PRO A 320 35.21 -13.69 -37.82
CA PRO A 320 34.78 -13.17 -39.12
C PRO A 320 35.97 -12.91 -40.05
N VAL A 321 35.89 -13.32 -41.32
CA VAL A 321 36.80 -12.86 -42.38
C VAL A 321 36.05 -12.70 -43.72
N HIS A 322 36.12 -11.45 -44.22
CA HIS A 322 36.16 -10.94 -45.59
C HIS A 322 35.75 -11.80 -46.81
N GLY A 323 34.93 -11.15 -47.68
CA GLY A 323 35.03 -11.10 -49.16
C GLY A 323 34.72 -12.41 -49.90
N ASP A 324 34.09 -12.44 -51.08
CA ASP A 324 33.82 -11.43 -52.08
C ASP A 324 32.90 -12.07 -53.16
N ILE A 325 32.48 -11.24 -54.12
CA ILE A 325 32.19 -11.53 -55.55
C ILE A 325 30.99 -12.39 -56.04
N ALA A 326 30.06 -11.66 -56.70
CA ALA A 326 29.58 -11.84 -58.09
C ALA A 326 28.73 -13.10 -58.41
N SER A 327 27.67 -13.10 -59.24
CA SER A 327 27.06 -12.12 -60.14
C SER A 327 25.91 -12.80 -60.88
N THR A 328 24.77 -12.12 -61.02
CA THR A 328 23.95 -12.02 -62.24
C THR A 328 23.18 -10.69 -62.09
N MET A 329 23.62 -9.53 -62.64
CA MET A 329 23.47 -9.04 -64.03
C MET A 329 22.11 -9.44 -64.64
N ALA A 330 21.27 -8.60 -65.21
CA ALA A 330 21.21 -7.17 -65.59
C ALA A 330 19.68 -6.88 -65.70
N GLU A 331 19.08 -5.69 -65.76
CA GLU A 331 19.34 -4.41 -66.42
C GLU A 331 18.12 -3.57 -65.96
N PHE A 332 18.17 -2.30 -65.56
CA PHE A 332 18.36 -1.10 -66.39
C PHE A 332 18.05 0.07 -65.42
N MET A 333 19.05 0.87 -65.03
CA MET A 333 19.26 2.24 -65.53
C MET A 333 18.00 3.14 -65.45
N ALA A 334 18.04 4.41 -65.09
CA ALA A 334 19.01 5.32 -64.50
C ALA A 334 18.32 6.70 -64.50
N GLY A 335 18.83 7.61 -63.68
CA GLY A 335 18.73 9.05 -63.92
C GLY A 335 17.63 9.75 -63.12
N SER A 336 17.84 10.92 -62.53
CA SER A 336 18.96 11.87 -62.55
C SER A 336 18.60 12.87 -61.44
N MET A 337 19.41 13.04 -60.40
CA MET A 337 20.33 14.17 -60.21
C MET A 337 19.94 15.50 -60.90
N ALA A 338 19.91 16.53 -60.05
CA ALA A 338 20.25 17.94 -60.27
C ALA A 338 19.23 18.88 -60.97
N ASP A 339 18.68 19.83 -60.19
CA ASP A 339 18.92 21.28 -60.24
C ASP A 339 18.14 21.90 -59.05
N GLY A 340 18.61 22.81 -58.19
CA GLY A 340 19.31 24.05 -58.47
C GLY A 340 18.27 25.17 -58.70
N GLY A 341 18.07 26.10 -57.75
CA GLY A 341 17.30 27.32 -58.05
C GLY A 341 16.61 28.02 -56.89
N LEU A 342 17.17 29.17 -56.51
CA LEU A 342 16.63 30.20 -55.63
C LEU A 342 15.38 30.89 -56.23
N SER A 343 14.46 31.38 -55.39
CA SER A 343 13.83 32.70 -55.57
C SER A 343 13.09 33.13 -54.30
N ALA A 344 13.53 34.26 -53.73
CA ALA A 344 12.70 35.12 -52.90
C ALA A 344 11.84 36.02 -53.80
N ASP A 345 10.72 36.50 -53.25
CA ASP A 345 10.15 37.88 -53.35
C ASP A 345 8.61 37.85 -53.29
N VAL A 346 7.95 38.31 -52.20
CA VAL A 346 7.56 39.68 -51.75
C VAL A 346 6.11 40.04 -52.15
N TYR A 347 5.39 40.70 -51.20
CA TYR A 347 4.15 41.50 -51.29
C TYR A 347 2.82 40.72 -51.27
N ALA A 348 1.76 41.07 -50.52
CA ALA A 348 1.43 42.27 -49.75
C ALA A 348 0.30 42.01 -48.71
N HIS A 349 0.27 42.89 -47.71
CA HIS A 349 -0.85 43.39 -46.89
C HIS A 349 -2.30 42.94 -47.19
N ALA A 350 -3.05 42.60 -46.13
CA ALA A 350 -4.17 43.44 -45.65
C ALA A 350 -4.65 42.96 -44.26
N ALA A 351 -4.64 43.88 -43.30
CA ALA A 351 -5.41 43.80 -42.07
C ALA A 351 -6.85 44.22 -42.35
N LEU A 352 -7.83 43.71 -41.60
CA LEU A 352 -8.95 44.47 -41.04
C LEU A 352 -9.62 43.66 -39.88
N PRO A 353 -10.15 44.34 -38.84
CA PRO A 353 -10.69 43.75 -37.62
C PRO A 353 -12.23 43.76 -37.59
N ASP A 354 -12.86 42.94 -36.74
CA ASP A 354 -14.25 43.12 -36.29
C ASP A 354 -14.37 42.57 -34.85
N HIS A 355 -14.41 43.43 -33.84
CA HIS A 355 -15.59 44.10 -33.25
C HIS A 355 -16.45 43.20 -32.35
N HIS A 356 -16.02 43.09 -31.08
CA HIS A 356 -16.90 42.83 -29.94
C HIS A 356 -17.57 44.14 -29.49
N PRO A 357 -18.91 44.18 -29.32
CA PRO A 357 -19.56 45.26 -28.60
C PRO A 357 -19.55 44.99 -27.08
N ASP A 358 -18.94 45.91 -26.36
CA ASP A 358 -19.00 46.10 -24.91
C ASP A 358 -20.16 47.05 -24.58
N PRO A 359 -21.11 46.68 -23.71
CA PRO A 359 -22.03 47.63 -23.10
C PRO A 359 -21.58 48.01 -21.67
N LEU A 360 -20.91 49.15 -21.59
CA LEU A 360 -20.94 50.10 -20.48
C LEU A 360 -22.42 50.45 -20.11
N HIS A 361 -22.87 50.80 -18.90
CA HIS A 361 -22.29 51.42 -17.70
C HIS A 361 -23.27 51.23 -16.50
N PRO A 362 -22.83 51.48 -15.25
CA PRO A 362 -23.64 51.47 -14.04
C PRO A 362 -24.36 52.82 -13.82
N PHE A 363 -25.53 52.78 -13.17
CA PHE A 363 -26.13 53.96 -12.54
C PHE A 363 -26.09 53.78 -11.03
N ASP A 364 -25.32 54.66 -10.37
CA ASP A 364 -25.49 54.98 -8.96
C ASP A 364 -25.25 56.48 -8.78
N MET A 365 -26.19 57.15 -8.09
CA MET A 365 -26.03 58.34 -7.24
C MET A 365 -27.36 59.10 -7.10
N ALA A 366 -27.91 59.10 -5.88
CA ALA A 366 -28.11 60.28 -5.01
C ALA A 366 -29.00 59.91 -3.80
#